data_AF-A0A670IRR8-F1
#
_entry.id   AF-A0A670IRR8-F1
#
_cell.length_a   1.000
_cell.length_b   1.000
_cell.length_c   1.000
_cell.angle_alpha   90.00
_cell.angle_beta   90.00
_cell.angle_gamma   90.00
#
_symmetry.space_group_name_H-M   'P 1'
#
loop_
_entity.id
_entity.type
_entity.pdbx_description
1 polymer ?
#
loop_
_entity_poly.entity_id
_entity_poly.type
_entity_poly.pdbx_seq_one_letter_code
_entity_poly.pdbx_strand_id
1 'polypeptide(L)'
;MASFETEDTEETVTCLHIKVYHPSQMEKNVFQAFHFCQPHHVKVDDLVKFGRDGQVCRFNFVDGRASRIQFALCHFTDILASLLKILVRSHQSVSLISWSVALTKHNAFACMV
;
A
#
# COMPACT_ATOMS: atom_id res chain seq x y z
N MET A 1 18.28 42.27 -17.26
CA MET A 1 17.41 41.61 -16.27
C MET A 1 17.67 40.12 -16.39
N ALA A 2 18.15 39.47 -15.32
CA ALA A 2 18.45 38.04 -15.33
C ALA A 2 17.13 37.25 -15.38
N SER A 3 17.00 36.37 -16.37
CA SER A 3 15.95 35.36 -16.44
C SER A 3 16.18 34.37 -15.31
N PHE A 4 15.21 34.24 -14.42
CA PHE A 4 15.16 33.12 -13.48
C PHE A 4 14.89 31.86 -14.31
N GLU A 5 15.92 31.07 -14.56
CA GLU A 5 15.77 29.68 -14.96
C GLU A 5 15.21 28.95 -13.74
N THR A 6 13.94 28.57 -13.78
CA THR A 6 13.37 27.61 -12.84
C THR A 6 13.99 26.27 -13.17
N GLU A 7 15.04 25.91 -12.42
CA GLU A 7 15.64 24.57 -12.44
C GLU A 7 14.60 23.58 -11.89
N ASP A 8 14.22 22.58 -12.70
CA ASP A 8 13.28 21.53 -12.29
C ASP A 8 13.88 20.75 -11.11
N THR A 9 13.43 21.02 -9.89
CA THR A 9 13.80 20.24 -8.71
C THR A 9 13.16 18.85 -8.78
N GLU A 10 13.98 17.79 -8.75
CA GLU A 10 13.50 16.41 -8.68
C GLU A 10 12.71 16.17 -7.38
N GLU A 11 11.38 16.03 -7.50
CA GLU A 11 10.53 15.67 -6.37
C GLU A 11 10.71 14.19 -6.02
N THR A 12 11.15 13.92 -4.79
CA THR A 12 11.27 12.55 -4.28
C THR A 12 9.94 12.05 -3.73
N VAL A 13 9.43 10.96 -4.28
CA VAL A 13 8.17 10.33 -3.85
C VAL A 13 8.48 9.16 -2.90
N THR A 14 7.75 9.08 -1.78
CA THR A 14 7.88 7.93 -0.87
C THR A 14 7.20 6.70 -1.48
N CYS A 15 7.93 5.58 -1.56
CA CYS A 15 7.42 4.31 -2.10
C CYS A 15 7.29 3.25 -0.98
N LEU A 16 6.13 2.60 -0.90
CA LEU A 16 5.93 1.41 -0.07
C LEU A 16 6.11 0.15 -0.94
N HIS A 17 7.10 -0.67 -0.62
CA HIS A 17 7.27 -2.00 -1.21
C HIS A 17 6.52 -3.06 -0.38
N ILE A 18 5.54 -3.72 -1.00
CA ILE A 18 4.76 -4.79 -0.34
C ILE A 18 5.16 -6.12 -0.97
N LYS A 19 5.50 -7.10 -0.13
CA LYS A 19 5.66 -8.50 -0.54
C LYS A 19 4.46 -9.29 -0.04
N VAL A 20 3.80 -10.00 -0.96
CA VAL A 20 2.64 -10.82 -0.64
C VAL A 20 2.96 -12.29 -0.89
N TYR A 21 2.38 -13.16 -0.08
CA TYR A 21 2.48 -14.61 -0.22
C TYR A 21 1.11 -15.22 0.08
N HIS A 22 0.76 -16.27 -0.66
CA HIS A 22 -0.39 -17.11 -0.32
C HIS A 22 -0.03 -18.57 -0.63
N PRO A 23 -0.29 -19.54 0.29
CA PRO A 23 0.12 -20.93 0.11
C PRO A 23 -0.31 -21.57 -1.21
N SER A 24 -1.51 -21.22 -1.70
CA SER A 24 -2.06 -21.71 -2.98
C SER A 24 -2.10 -20.63 -4.06
N GLN A 25 -1.15 -19.68 -4.07
CA GLN A 25 -1.19 -18.53 -5.00
C GLN A 25 -1.20 -18.94 -6.49
N MET A 26 -0.51 -20.04 -6.84
CA MET A 26 -0.44 -20.55 -8.22
C MET A 26 -1.73 -21.26 -8.64
N GLU A 27 -2.34 -22.04 -7.74
CA GLU A 27 -3.55 -22.81 -8.04
C GLU A 27 -4.81 -21.95 -8.04
N LYS A 28 -4.91 -21.02 -7.08
CA LYS A 28 -6.09 -20.18 -6.87
C LYS A 28 -6.01 -18.81 -7.52
N ASN A 29 -4.86 -18.46 -8.12
CA ASN A 29 -4.67 -17.18 -8.80
C ASN A 29 -5.04 -15.97 -7.90
N VAL A 30 -4.77 -16.07 -6.60
CA VAL A 30 -5.24 -15.11 -5.58
C VAL A 30 -4.83 -13.66 -5.88
N PHE A 31 -3.64 -13.48 -6.46
CA PHE A 31 -3.09 -12.18 -6.82
C PHE A 31 -3.16 -11.86 -8.32
N GLN A 32 -4.02 -12.55 -9.08
CA GLN A 32 -4.11 -12.36 -10.53
C GLN A 32 -4.45 -10.92 -10.94
N ALA A 33 -5.20 -10.20 -10.10
CA ALA A 33 -5.57 -8.81 -10.36
C ALA A 33 -4.46 -7.80 -10.02
N PHE A 34 -3.29 -8.25 -9.55
CA PHE A 34 -2.20 -7.35 -9.14
C PHE A 34 -1.25 -7.09 -10.29
N HIS A 35 -0.94 -5.82 -10.53
CA HIS A 35 0.15 -5.42 -11.43
C HIS A 35 1.46 -5.37 -10.64
N PHE A 36 2.14 -6.51 -10.55
CA PHE A 36 3.43 -6.62 -9.89
C PHE A 36 4.52 -5.79 -10.58
N CYS A 37 5.49 -5.32 -9.79
CA CYS A 37 6.64 -4.54 -10.26
C CYS A 37 6.29 -3.21 -10.95
N GLN A 38 5.06 -2.73 -10.77
CA GLN A 38 4.62 -1.42 -11.26
C GLN A 38 4.24 -0.52 -10.08
N PRO A 39 4.89 0.64 -9.90
CA PRO A 39 4.51 1.61 -8.88
C PRO A 39 3.09 2.09 -9.09
N HIS A 40 2.30 2.12 -8.02
CA HIS A 40 0.96 2.70 -8.04
C HIS A 40 1.01 4.04 -7.32
N HIS A 41 0.86 5.14 -8.06
CA HIS A 41 0.77 6.47 -7.46
C HIS A 41 -0.58 6.65 -6.78
N VAL A 42 -0.54 7.13 -5.54
CA VAL A 42 -1.71 7.33 -4.67
C VAL A 42 -1.54 8.68 -4.00
N LYS A 43 -2.64 9.44 -3.84
CA LYS A 43 -2.59 10.71 -3.12
C LYS A 43 -2.47 10.47 -1.61
N VAL A 44 -1.89 11.43 -0.89
CA VAL A 44 -1.70 11.32 0.56
C VAL A 44 -3.04 11.14 1.29
N ASP A 45 -4.11 11.77 0.83
CA ASP A 45 -5.43 11.68 1.48
C ASP A 45 -6.22 10.42 1.08
N ASP A 46 -5.73 9.65 0.10
CA ASP A 46 -6.43 8.45 -0.36
C ASP A 46 -6.21 7.27 0.59
N LEU A 47 -7.28 6.51 0.78
CA LEU A 47 -7.25 5.24 1.51
C LEU A 47 -7.06 4.09 0.51
N VAL A 48 -5.93 3.39 0.58
CA VAL A 48 -5.65 2.23 -0.28
C VAL A 48 -6.28 0.98 0.32
N LYS A 49 -7.35 0.48 -0.30
CA LYS A 49 -8.10 -0.68 0.17
C LYS A 49 -7.68 -1.97 -0.51
N PHE A 50 -7.62 -3.03 0.28
CA PHE A 50 -7.34 -4.42 -0.13
C PHE A 50 -8.50 -5.31 0.27
N GLY A 51 -8.94 -6.21 -0.60
CA GLY A 51 -10.12 -7.06 -0.36
C GLY A 51 -10.57 -7.73 -1.66
N ARG A 52 -11.65 -8.51 -1.61
CA ARG A 52 -12.18 -9.22 -2.81
C ARG A 52 -13.18 -8.42 -3.66
N ASP A 53 -13.54 -7.21 -3.22
CA ASP A 53 -14.50 -6.36 -3.93
C ASP A 53 -13.77 -5.41 -4.89
N GLY A 54 -13.67 -5.81 -6.17
CA GLY A 54 -13.00 -5.03 -7.21
C GLY A 54 -13.65 -3.69 -7.55
N GLN A 55 -14.87 -3.39 -7.05
CA GLN A 55 -15.49 -2.08 -7.22
C GLN A 55 -14.98 -1.05 -6.20
N VAL A 56 -14.46 -1.52 -5.06
CA VAL A 56 -14.08 -0.65 -3.93
C VAL A 56 -12.60 -0.79 -3.55
N CYS A 57 -11.99 -1.94 -3.81
CA CYS A 57 -10.59 -2.23 -3.51
C CYS A 57 -9.70 -1.98 -4.72
N ARG A 58 -8.66 -1.17 -4.53
CA ARG A 58 -7.62 -0.95 -5.55
C ARG A 58 -6.81 -2.22 -5.79
N PHE A 59 -6.58 -3.00 -4.73
CA PHE A 59 -5.88 -4.28 -4.78
C PHE A 59 -6.86 -5.40 -4.46
N ASN A 60 -7.29 -6.10 -5.51
CA ASN A 60 -8.34 -7.11 -5.43
C ASN A 60 -7.77 -8.52 -5.22
N PHE A 61 -8.22 -9.23 -4.18
CA PHE A 61 -7.91 -10.64 -3.98
C PHE A 61 -8.94 -11.52 -4.69
N VAL A 62 -8.50 -12.38 -5.61
CA VAL A 62 -9.37 -13.37 -6.26
C VAL A 62 -9.51 -14.60 -5.35
N ASP A 63 -10.07 -14.39 -4.15
CA ASP A 63 -10.34 -15.44 -3.17
C ASP A 63 -11.67 -15.15 -2.46
N GLY A 64 -12.61 -16.09 -2.53
CA GLY A 64 -13.92 -15.95 -1.86
C GLY A 64 -13.85 -15.91 -0.33
N ARG A 65 -12.74 -16.36 0.26
CA ARG A 65 -12.48 -16.31 1.70
C ARG A 65 -12.00 -14.93 2.15
N ALA A 66 -11.42 -14.16 1.25
CA ALA A 66 -11.08 -12.78 1.54
C ALA A 66 -12.36 -11.96 1.70
N SER A 67 -12.30 -10.94 2.52
CA SER A 67 -13.46 -10.09 2.72
C SER A 67 -13.59 -8.99 1.71
N ARG A 68 -14.81 -8.44 1.56
CA ARG A 68 -15.09 -7.37 0.58
C ARG A 68 -14.07 -6.24 0.71
N ILE A 69 -13.79 -5.85 1.95
CA ILE A 69 -12.65 -5.02 2.34
C ILE A 69 -11.95 -5.74 3.50
N GLN A 70 -10.73 -6.22 3.28
CA GLN A 70 -9.93 -6.93 4.28
C GLN A 70 -9.21 -5.93 5.20
N PHE A 71 -8.49 -5.00 4.60
CA PHE A 71 -7.83 -3.92 5.31
C PHE A 71 -7.61 -2.72 4.39
N ALA A 72 -7.20 -1.62 4.99
CA ALA A 72 -6.82 -0.43 4.25
C ALA A 72 -5.57 0.23 4.81
N LEU A 73 -4.79 0.84 3.92
CA LEU A 73 -3.64 1.66 4.23
C LEU A 73 -4.03 3.13 4.10
N CYS A 74 -3.82 3.92 5.16
CA CYS A 74 -3.85 5.37 5.08
C CYS A 74 -2.48 5.94 5.43
N HIS A 75 -2.20 7.09 4.82
CA HIS A 75 -1.08 7.92 5.21
C HIS A 75 -1.38 8.59 6.55
N PHE A 76 -0.35 8.70 7.38
CA PHE A 76 -0.39 9.49 8.59
C PHE A 76 0.94 10.25 8.72
N THR A 77 0.84 11.57 8.82
CA THR A 77 1.96 12.46 9.14
C THR A 77 2.03 12.62 10.64
N ASP A 78 3.09 12.13 11.26
CA ASP A 78 3.37 12.44 12.67
C ASP A 78 3.94 13.85 12.75
N ILE A 79 3.30 14.72 13.52
CA ILE A 79 3.70 16.13 13.66
C ILE A 79 5.12 16.25 14.26
N LEU A 80 5.59 15.22 14.98
CA LEU A 80 6.90 15.20 15.64
C LEU A 80 8.01 14.53 14.82
N ALA A 81 7.68 13.87 13.70
CA ALA A 81 8.66 13.19 12.86
C ALA A 81 8.38 13.49 11.39
N SER A 82 9.40 13.93 10.64
CA SER A 82 9.36 14.07 9.18
C SER A 82 9.32 12.72 8.44
N LEU A 83 8.80 11.68 9.09
CA LEU A 83 8.71 10.31 8.60
C LEU A 83 7.25 9.97 8.28
N LEU A 84 7.04 9.49 7.06
CA LEU A 84 5.74 8.97 6.63
C LEU A 84 5.43 7.67 7.40
N LYS A 85 4.24 7.59 8.01
CA LYS A 85 3.75 6.37 8.66
C LYS A 85 2.54 5.84 7.90
N ILE A 86 2.42 4.52 7.83
CA ILE A 86 1.27 3.84 7.22
C ILE A 86 0.52 3.12 8.32
N LEU A 87 -0.77 3.44 8.46
CA LEU A 87 -1.66 2.76 9.39
C LEU A 87 -2.46 1.69 8.63
N VAL A 88 -2.45 0.47 9.18
CA VAL A 88 -3.26 -0.64 8.69
C VAL A 88 -4.52 -0.74 9.54
N ARG A 89 -5.70 -0.64 8.91
CA ARG A 89 -6.99 -0.85 9.58
C ARG A 89 -7.63 -2.13 9.08
N SER A 90 -7.77 -3.13 9.96
CA SER A 90 -8.55 -4.34 9.65
C SER A 90 -10.04 -4.02 9.66
N HIS A 91 -10.76 -4.58 8.70
CA HIS A 91 -12.22 -4.44 8.60
C HIS A 91 -12.99 -5.75 8.90
N GLN A 92 -12.32 -6.83 9.36
CA GLN A 92 -12.95 -8.17 9.54
C GLN A 92 -12.35 -9.13 10.60
N SER A 93 -13.09 -10.23 10.85
CA SER A 93 -12.93 -11.30 11.87
C SER A 93 -11.73 -12.26 11.71
N VAL A 94 -10.87 -12.06 10.71
CA VAL A 94 -9.61 -12.80 10.57
C VAL A 94 -8.50 -11.91 11.13
N SER A 95 -7.79 -12.39 12.14
CA SER A 95 -6.73 -11.64 12.82
C SER A 95 -5.70 -11.12 11.83
N LEU A 96 -5.71 -9.81 11.58
CA LEU A 96 -4.65 -9.17 10.82
C LEU A 96 -3.45 -9.01 11.75
N ILE A 97 -2.33 -9.67 11.45
CA ILE A 97 -1.09 -9.44 12.20
C ILE A 97 -0.57 -8.06 11.78
N SER A 98 -0.97 -7.03 12.52
CA SER A 98 -0.54 -5.65 12.28
C SER A 98 0.91 -5.47 12.71
N TRP A 99 1.77 -5.07 11.77
CA TRP A 99 3.10 -4.55 12.06
C TRP A 99 3.12 -3.05 11.80
N SER A 100 3.65 -2.28 12.76
CA SER A 100 3.99 -0.87 12.52
C SER A 100 5.20 -0.83 11.59
N VAL A 101 5.00 -0.40 10.35
CA VAL A 101 6.09 -0.24 9.38
C VAL A 101 6.62 1.19 9.49
N ALA A 102 7.83 1.36 10.04
CA ALA A 102 8.56 2.62 9.95
C ALA A 102 9.16 2.73 8.54
N LEU A 103 8.72 3.73 7.76
CA LEU A 103 9.29 4.02 6.46
C LEU A 103 10.55 4.86 6.65
N THR A 104 11.74 4.26 6.51
CA THR A 104 12.96 5.03 6.22
C THR A 104 13.12 5.15 4.70
N LYS A 105 13.71 6.28 4.26
CA LYS A 105 13.80 6.79 2.86
C LYS A 105 14.15 5.79 1.74
N HIS A 106 14.53 4.55 2.04
CA HIS A 106 15.01 3.60 1.04
C HIS A 106 14.42 2.19 1.08
N ASN A 107 13.63 1.75 2.07
CA ASN A 107 12.89 0.49 1.96
C ASN A 107 11.98 0.25 3.16
N ALA A 108 10.80 -0.30 2.87
CA ALA A 108 9.91 -0.84 3.86
C ALA A 108 9.40 -2.18 3.39
N PHE A 109 9.30 -3.14 4.32
CA PHE A 109 8.84 -4.50 4.03
C PHE A 109 7.59 -4.78 4.86
N ALA A 110 6.46 -4.94 4.18
CA ALA A 110 5.28 -5.58 4.75
C ALA A 110 5.23 -7.03 4.22
N CYS A 111 5.19 -8.00 5.13
CA CYS A 111 4.91 -9.40 4.82
C CYS A 111 3.48 -9.69 5.27
N MET A 112 2.59 -9.99 4.32
CA MET A 112 1.25 -10.49 4.63
C MET A 112 1.28 -12.01 4.59
N VAL A 113 0.98 -12.62 5.74
CA VAL A 113 0.79 -14.07 5.93
C VAL A 113 -0.69 -14.39 5.92
#